data_AF-A0A382GCU2-F1
#
_entry.id   AF-A0A382GCU2-F1
#
_cell.length_a   1.000
_cell.length_b   1.000
_cell.length_c   1.000
_cell.angle_alpha   90.00
_cell.angle_beta   90.00
_cell.angle_gamma   90.00
#
_symmetry.space_group_name_H-M   'P 1'
#
loop_
_entity.id
_entity.type
_entity.pdbx_description
1 polymer ?
#
loop_
_entity_poly.entity_id
_entity_poly.type
_entity_poly.pdbx_seq_one_letter_code
_entity_poly.pdbx_strand_id
1 'polypeptide(L)'
;NGTSLTKDQTTIFPDLFNGSSSWGDYDNDGDLDLVICGQTADKTATVSRFYKNEPTGRLTELTTAEDVGGLKAGAFRFTDLDSDGDLDMIMSGWNKIQGKLVTWILENEPLGTFSLIPNQIDFGVAYGTIDAIDYNNDGLKDFVIAGADSVTNHAGSIHSLSGRVYLNNGNGTFSPIKEIPGARTIRFADINLDAIPDLIANGTTGIGYDSLTFSHVYLNTIEGQNQPPEPPSALTAFAVSTRAIFTWGAGTDDIDDPASLSYNLRIGTTSGGKELMSPSLPFNQTSVGQRLVREFNEIPHGTYYWAVQTVDAAGNISDWSPEDTLFISRLVTSTQSLPGVYFSTAGWADYDEDDLLDLALSGIVFSGGSITNLFKNEGGLLNQDLTQNIEAVFGGHLTWVDYTNDGHLDLSLSGFQIINFQGFPATAFYKWENGTYIFDPQDNVTTSYYGYTMGINGGSNNHSWGDYDNDGDLDFVIGGIDFGGGRHLKVFQNDTGT
;
A
#
# COMPACT_ATOMS: atom_id res chain seq x y z
N ASN A 1 -5.36 21.01 2.15
CA ASN A 1 -6.65 21.40 2.77
C ASN A 1 -7.88 21.10 1.91
N GLY A 2 -7.75 20.63 0.66
CA GLY A 2 -8.90 20.08 -0.10
C GLY A 2 -9.99 21.08 -0.51
N THR A 3 -9.78 22.39 -0.33
CA THR A 3 -10.82 23.41 -0.52
C THR A 3 -10.77 24.16 -1.85
N SER A 4 -9.81 23.86 -2.73
CA SER A 4 -9.66 24.58 -4.01
C SER A 4 -9.12 23.70 -5.12
N LEU A 5 -9.72 23.82 -6.30
CA LEU A 5 -9.23 23.28 -7.56
C LEU A 5 -8.57 24.40 -8.37
N THR A 6 -7.37 24.17 -8.88
CA THR A 6 -6.68 25.07 -9.81
C THR A 6 -6.46 24.34 -11.13
N LYS A 7 -6.72 25.02 -12.25
CA LYS A 7 -6.45 24.45 -13.57
C LYS A 7 -4.96 24.17 -13.73
N ASP A 8 -4.61 22.92 -13.98
CA ASP A 8 -3.27 22.53 -14.41
C ASP A 8 -2.97 23.20 -15.76
N GLN A 9 -1.85 23.91 -15.81
CA GLN A 9 -1.39 24.63 -17.00
C GLN A 9 -0.49 23.77 -17.89
N THR A 10 -0.08 22.58 -17.43
CA THR A 10 0.85 21.70 -18.13
C THR A 10 0.13 20.71 -19.05
N THR A 11 -1.11 20.33 -18.73
CA THR A 11 -1.95 19.49 -19.57
C THR A 11 -2.77 20.33 -20.55
N ILE A 12 -2.62 20.07 -21.85
CA ILE A 12 -3.33 20.77 -22.94
C ILE A 12 -4.23 19.78 -23.68
N PHE A 13 -5.54 19.96 -23.54
CA PHE A 13 -6.54 19.23 -24.31
C PHE A 13 -7.06 20.06 -25.49
N PRO A 14 -7.58 19.42 -26.56
CA PRO A 14 -8.34 20.13 -27.57
C PRO A 14 -9.61 20.74 -26.95
N ASP A 15 -10.01 21.91 -27.44
CA ASP A 15 -11.31 22.48 -27.11
C ASP A 15 -12.42 21.73 -27.85
N LEU A 16 -13.34 21.12 -27.09
CA LEU A 16 -14.36 20.21 -27.62
C LEU A 16 -15.80 20.67 -27.32
N PHE A 17 -16.65 20.67 -28.35
CA PHE A 17 -18.09 20.80 -28.24
C PHE A 17 -18.77 19.44 -28.13
N ASN A 18 -19.82 19.36 -27.29
CA ASN A 18 -20.52 18.09 -26.99
C ASN A 18 -19.52 16.98 -26.63
N GLY A 19 -18.55 17.34 -25.80
CA GLY A 19 -17.50 16.44 -25.38
C GLY A 19 -18.01 15.39 -24.38
N SER A 20 -17.32 14.27 -24.31
CA SER A 20 -17.52 13.23 -23.31
C SER A 20 -16.17 12.66 -22.93
N SER A 21 -16.04 12.12 -21.72
CA SER A 21 -14.80 11.57 -21.19
C SER A 21 -15.04 10.36 -20.30
N SER A 22 -14.11 9.43 -20.26
CA SER A 22 -14.12 8.27 -19.37
C SER A 22 -12.72 7.97 -18.86
N TRP A 23 -12.66 7.41 -17.65
CA TRP A 23 -11.42 6.91 -17.05
C TRP A 23 -11.44 5.38 -17.01
N GLY A 24 -10.27 4.77 -17.19
CA GLY A 24 -10.04 3.33 -17.06
C GLY A 24 -8.54 3.03 -17.18
N ASP A 25 -8.04 2.05 -16.44
CA ASP A 25 -6.63 1.60 -16.47
C ASP A 25 -6.48 0.61 -17.62
N TYR A 26 -6.23 1.09 -18.85
CA TYR A 26 -6.28 0.24 -20.04
C TYR A 26 -4.94 -0.43 -20.34
N ASP A 27 -3.84 -0.01 -19.72
CA ASP A 27 -2.53 -0.67 -19.88
C ASP A 27 -2.08 -1.42 -18.61
N ASN A 28 -3.01 -1.61 -17.69
CA ASN A 28 -2.86 -2.43 -16.48
C ASN A 28 -1.67 -2.00 -15.61
N ASP A 29 -1.29 -0.73 -15.65
CA ASP A 29 -0.18 -0.17 -14.87
C ASP A 29 -0.62 0.35 -13.49
N GLY A 30 -1.92 0.56 -13.28
CA GLY A 30 -2.51 0.95 -12.00
C GLY A 30 -2.90 2.39 -11.85
N ASP A 31 -2.55 3.20 -12.84
CA ASP A 31 -2.99 4.57 -12.97
C ASP A 31 -4.19 4.61 -13.92
N LEU A 32 -5.23 5.35 -13.56
CA LEU A 32 -6.38 5.48 -14.46
C LEU A 32 -5.98 6.32 -15.67
N ASP A 33 -6.24 5.82 -16.88
CA ASP A 33 -6.05 6.52 -18.14
C ASP A 33 -7.33 7.22 -18.59
N LEU A 34 -7.19 8.20 -19.50
CA LEU A 34 -8.28 9.08 -19.93
C LEU A 34 -8.59 8.93 -21.41
N VAL A 35 -9.87 8.74 -21.74
CA VAL A 35 -10.39 8.88 -23.10
C VAL A 35 -11.33 10.06 -23.16
N ILE A 36 -11.21 10.86 -24.21
CA ILE A 36 -12.14 11.96 -24.52
C ILE A 36 -12.61 11.86 -25.97
N CYS A 37 -13.82 12.36 -26.23
CA CYS A 37 -14.27 12.64 -27.59
C CYS A 37 -15.01 13.97 -27.68
N GLY A 38 -15.20 14.48 -28.89
CA GLY A 38 -16.02 15.66 -29.14
C GLY A 38 -15.85 16.24 -30.54
N GLN A 39 -16.55 17.34 -30.78
CA GLN A 39 -16.40 18.14 -32.00
C GLN A 39 -15.37 19.26 -31.76
N THR A 40 -14.41 19.43 -32.66
CA THR A 40 -13.44 20.54 -32.53
C THR A 40 -14.06 21.87 -32.96
N ALA A 41 -13.28 22.96 -32.91
CA ALA A 41 -13.70 24.25 -33.48
C ALA A 41 -14.09 24.16 -34.97
N ASP A 42 -13.51 23.20 -35.71
CA ASP A 42 -13.98 22.85 -37.04
C ASP A 42 -15.27 22.03 -36.96
N LYS A 43 -16.36 22.63 -37.44
CA LYS A 43 -17.69 22.01 -37.43
C LYS A 43 -17.77 20.74 -38.28
N THR A 44 -16.77 20.47 -39.10
CA THR A 44 -16.66 19.28 -39.96
C THR A 44 -15.82 18.16 -39.35
N ALA A 45 -15.16 18.39 -38.20
CA ALA A 45 -14.31 17.41 -37.55
C ALA A 45 -14.86 16.97 -36.18
N THR A 46 -14.87 15.66 -35.98
CA THR A 46 -15.01 15.02 -34.65
C THR A 46 -13.73 14.29 -34.33
N VAL A 47 -13.40 14.17 -33.05
CA VAL A 47 -12.17 13.53 -32.58
C VAL A 47 -12.44 12.65 -31.38
N SER A 48 -11.67 11.57 -31.28
CA SER A 48 -11.51 10.76 -30.08
C SER A 48 -10.02 10.77 -29.75
N ARG A 49 -9.67 10.87 -28.47
CA ARG A 49 -8.29 11.00 -28.00
C ARG A 49 -8.11 10.17 -26.74
N PHE A 50 -7.02 9.43 -26.70
CA PHE A 50 -6.64 8.52 -25.62
C PHE A 50 -5.39 9.09 -24.97
N TYR A 51 -5.34 9.06 -23.66
CA TYR A 51 -4.25 9.60 -22.87
C TYR A 51 -3.84 8.61 -21.80
N LYS A 52 -2.58 8.15 -21.87
CA LYS A 52 -1.96 7.36 -20.81
C LYS A 52 -1.64 8.27 -19.64
N ASN A 53 -1.98 7.87 -18.43
CA ASN A 53 -1.60 8.56 -17.21
C ASN A 53 -0.30 7.99 -16.65
N GLU A 54 0.76 8.79 -16.67
CA GLU A 54 2.03 8.36 -16.08
C GLU A 54 1.95 8.41 -14.54
N PRO A 55 2.79 7.64 -13.80
CA PRO A 55 2.81 7.62 -12.33
C PRO A 55 3.05 8.97 -11.64
N THR A 56 3.48 9.98 -12.41
CA THR A 56 3.64 11.36 -11.96
C THR A 56 2.37 12.20 -12.04
N GLY A 57 1.25 11.62 -12.51
CA GLY A 57 -0.02 12.28 -12.79
C GLY A 57 -0.05 13.06 -14.11
N ARG A 58 0.89 12.78 -15.03
CA ARG A 58 1.00 13.48 -16.32
C ARG A 58 0.34 12.67 -17.42
N LEU A 59 -0.61 13.27 -18.12
CA LEU A 59 -1.31 12.65 -19.24
C LEU A 59 -0.52 12.80 -20.56
N THR A 60 -0.27 11.69 -21.24
CA THR A 60 0.44 11.63 -22.53
C THR A 60 -0.50 11.05 -23.59
N GLU A 61 -0.69 11.75 -24.71
CA GLU A 61 -1.57 11.28 -25.79
C GLU A 61 -1.03 10.01 -26.44
N LEU A 62 -1.87 8.99 -26.54
CA LEU A 62 -1.59 7.75 -27.24
C LEU A 62 -1.84 7.95 -28.74
N THR A 63 -0.80 7.76 -29.54
CA THR A 63 -0.84 7.95 -31.00
C THR A 63 -1.09 6.65 -31.77
N THR A 64 -1.13 5.50 -31.10
CA THR A 64 -1.38 4.21 -31.74
C THR A 64 -2.87 3.94 -32.02
N ALA A 65 -3.77 4.70 -31.39
CA ALA A 65 -5.22 4.61 -31.60
C ALA A 65 -5.73 5.47 -32.79
N GLU A 66 -4.87 5.79 -33.76
CA GLU A 66 -5.20 6.68 -34.89
C GLU A 66 -6.32 6.15 -35.81
N ASP A 67 -6.50 4.82 -35.87
CA ASP A 67 -7.56 4.18 -36.65
C ASP A 67 -8.95 4.26 -35.96
N VAL A 68 -8.99 4.68 -34.70
CA VAL A 68 -10.25 4.95 -33.99
C VAL A 68 -10.81 6.30 -34.48
N GLY A 69 -11.95 6.26 -35.14
CA GLY A 69 -12.52 7.48 -35.70
C GLY A 69 -12.92 8.51 -34.63
N GLY A 70 -13.29 9.71 -35.08
CA GLY A 70 -13.75 10.75 -34.17
C GLY A 70 -15.24 10.66 -33.84
N LEU A 71 -15.59 10.70 -32.55
CA LEU A 71 -16.98 10.81 -32.09
C LEU A 71 -17.27 12.18 -31.47
N LYS A 72 -18.55 12.56 -31.45
CA LYS A 72 -19.08 13.58 -30.54
C LYS A 72 -20.30 13.05 -29.80
N ALA A 73 -20.61 13.66 -28.66
CA ALA A 73 -21.70 13.24 -27.78
C ALA A 73 -21.58 11.75 -27.40
N GLY A 74 -20.35 11.32 -27.14
CA GLY A 74 -20.02 9.91 -26.97
C GLY A 74 -20.44 9.33 -25.63
N ALA A 75 -20.60 8.01 -25.61
CA ALA A 75 -20.67 7.16 -24.42
C ALA A 75 -19.55 6.13 -24.50
N PHE A 76 -18.96 5.77 -23.37
CA PHE A 76 -17.82 4.85 -23.26
C PHE A 76 -18.07 3.83 -22.15
N ARG A 77 -17.50 2.64 -22.30
CA ARG A 77 -17.35 1.64 -21.23
C ARG A 77 -16.05 0.88 -21.46
N PHE A 78 -15.20 0.84 -20.45
CA PHE A 78 -14.10 -0.11 -20.35
C PHE A 78 -14.63 -1.40 -19.74
N THR A 79 -14.29 -2.53 -20.34
CA THR A 79 -14.71 -3.86 -19.89
C THR A 79 -13.91 -4.89 -20.66
N ASP A 80 -13.39 -5.91 -19.99
CA ASP A 80 -12.80 -7.09 -20.63
C ASP A 80 -13.91 -7.91 -21.33
N LEU A 81 -13.93 -7.97 -22.67
CA LEU A 81 -14.96 -8.66 -23.46
C LEU A 81 -14.52 -10.05 -23.92
N ASP A 82 -13.22 -10.32 -24.02
CA ASP A 82 -12.70 -11.61 -24.49
C ASP A 82 -12.09 -12.47 -23.36
N SER A 83 -12.13 -11.97 -22.13
CA SER A 83 -11.70 -12.63 -20.89
C SER A 83 -10.18 -12.85 -20.81
N ASP A 84 -9.39 -11.95 -21.40
CA ASP A 84 -7.93 -12.04 -21.42
C ASP A 84 -7.23 -11.27 -20.29
N GLY A 85 -7.99 -10.49 -19.51
CA GLY A 85 -7.50 -9.70 -18.38
C GLY A 85 -7.14 -8.25 -18.72
N ASP A 86 -7.29 -7.82 -19.97
CA ASP A 86 -7.12 -6.45 -20.41
C ASP A 86 -8.48 -5.75 -20.63
N LEU A 87 -8.54 -4.44 -20.40
CA LEU A 87 -9.80 -3.70 -20.54
C LEU A 87 -10.05 -3.28 -21.99
N ASP A 88 -10.92 -4.02 -22.68
CA ASP A 88 -11.48 -3.60 -23.97
C ASP A 88 -12.36 -2.35 -23.84
N MET A 89 -12.75 -1.77 -24.98
CA MET A 89 -13.56 -0.56 -24.99
C MET A 89 -14.74 -0.62 -25.95
N ILE A 90 -15.92 -0.26 -25.43
CA ILE A 90 -17.10 0.04 -26.23
C ILE A 90 -17.31 1.54 -26.23
N MET A 91 -17.38 2.15 -27.42
CA MET A 91 -17.67 3.56 -27.59
C MET A 91 -18.74 3.83 -28.64
N SER A 92 -19.71 4.66 -28.31
CA SER A 92 -20.81 5.02 -29.21
C SER A 92 -20.97 6.53 -29.31
N GLY A 93 -21.25 7.04 -30.51
CA GLY A 93 -21.46 8.47 -30.72
C GLY A 93 -21.69 8.82 -32.17
N TRP A 94 -21.72 10.12 -32.46
CA TRP A 94 -21.85 10.60 -33.85
C TRP A 94 -20.49 10.74 -34.52
N ASN A 95 -20.31 9.99 -35.61
CA ASN A 95 -19.17 10.13 -36.48
C ASN A 95 -19.47 11.12 -37.61
N LYS A 96 -18.70 12.21 -37.67
CA LYS A 96 -18.96 13.28 -38.64
C LYS A 96 -18.58 12.90 -40.07
N ILE A 97 -17.55 12.06 -40.25
CA ILE A 97 -17.06 11.61 -41.56
C ILE A 97 -18.07 10.65 -42.19
N GLN A 98 -18.60 9.70 -41.42
CA GLN A 98 -19.62 8.75 -41.87
C GLN A 98 -21.03 9.36 -41.90
N GLY A 99 -21.25 10.48 -41.20
CA GLY A 99 -22.54 11.18 -41.18
C GLY A 99 -23.65 10.40 -40.48
N LYS A 100 -23.29 9.49 -39.56
CA LYS A 100 -24.23 8.65 -38.81
C LYS A 100 -23.73 8.40 -37.39
N LEU A 101 -24.63 7.87 -36.56
CA LEU A 101 -24.25 7.26 -35.29
C LEU A 101 -23.55 5.92 -35.53
N VAL A 102 -22.52 5.67 -34.74
CA VAL A 102 -21.73 4.44 -34.80
C VAL A 102 -21.41 3.99 -33.38
N THR A 103 -21.31 2.68 -33.20
CA THR A 103 -20.61 2.07 -32.09
C THR A 103 -19.34 1.43 -32.63
N TRP A 104 -18.23 1.61 -31.91
CA TRP A 104 -17.02 0.83 -32.10
C TRP A 104 -16.76 0.01 -30.84
N ILE A 105 -16.52 -1.27 -31.06
CA ILE A 105 -16.05 -2.22 -30.06
C ILE A 105 -14.58 -2.48 -30.38
N LEU A 106 -13.72 -2.16 -29.43
CA LEU A 106 -12.28 -2.17 -29.59
C LEU A 106 -11.69 -3.21 -28.65
N GLU A 107 -10.91 -4.12 -29.21
CA GLU A 107 -10.09 -5.10 -28.49
C GLU A 107 -8.79 -4.41 -28.07
N ASN A 108 -8.37 -4.61 -26.83
CA ASN A 108 -7.15 -4.02 -26.28
C ASN A 108 -6.08 -5.10 -26.09
N GLU A 109 -4.84 -4.73 -26.40
CA GLU A 109 -3.68 -5.57 -26.11
C GLU A 109 -3.02 -5.15 -24.78
N PRO A 110 -2.23 -6.01 -24.11
CA PRO A 110 -1.70 -5.79 -22.75
C PRO A 110 -0.86 -4.52 -22.50
N LEU A 111 -0.50 -3.80 -23.55
CA LEU A 111 0.26 -2.55 -23.48
C LEU A 111 -0.59 -1.32 -23.83
N GLY A 112 -1.92 -1.46 -23.83
CA GLY A 112 -2.85 -0.37 -24.09
C GLY A 112 -2.97 0.00 -25.57
N THR A 113 -2.94 -0.99 -26.46
CA THR A 113 -3.10 -0.76 -27.91
C THR A 113 -4.45 -1.28 -28.37
N PHE A 114 -5.30 -0.37 -28.84
CA PHE A 114 -6.66 -0.70 -29.29
C PHE A 114 -6.74 -1.02 -30.79
N SER A 115 -7.49 -2.07 -31.13
CA SER A 115 -7.85 -2.42 -32.50
C SER A 115 -9.35 -2.69 -32.63
N LEU A 116 -9.92 -2.54 -33.83
CA LEU A 116 -11.36 -2.79 -34.03
C LEU A 116 -11.65 -4.29 -34.12
N ILE A 117 -12.61 -4.77 -33.32
CA ILE A 117 -13.14 -6.13 -33.49
C ILE A 117 -13.75 -6.26 -34.91
N PRO A 118 -13.47 -7.33 -35.67
CA PRO A 118 -13.91 -7.43 -37.06
C PRO A 118 -15.44 -7.34 -37.26
N ASN A 119 -16.23 -7.88 -36.33
CA ASN A 119 -17.69 -7.94 -36.43
C ASN A 119 -18.36 -6.86 -35.56
N GLN A 120 -18.35 -5.63 -36.06
CA GLN A 120 -19.03 -4.50 -35.41
C GLN A 120 -20.55 -4.63 -35.46
N ILE A 121 -21.24 -4.09 -34.44
CA ILE A 121 -22.70 -4.02 -34.41
C ILE A 121 -23.23 -2.86 -35.28
N ASP A 122 -24.40 -3.05 -35.90
CA ASP A 122 -25.10 -1.98 -36.64
C ASP A 122 -26.11 -1.25 -35.76
N PHE A 123 -25.58 -0.62 -34.71
CA PHE A 123 -26.35 0.21 -33.78
C PHE A 123 -25.45 1.30 -33.20
N GLY A 124 -25.98 2.49 -33.00
CA GLY A 124 -25.23 3.61 -32.44
C GLY A 124 -26.18 4.61 -31.80
N VAL A 125 -25.69 5.25 -30.75
CA VAL A 125 -26.39 6.25 -29.94
C VAL A 125 -25.46 7.42 -29.62
N ALA A 126 -26.05 8.58 -29.32
CA ALA A 126 -25.38 9.74 -28.76
C ALA A 126 -26.01 10.13 -27.41
N TYR A 127 -25.29 10.87 -26.57
CA TYR A 127 -25.75 11.28 -25.23
C TYR A 127 -26.30 10.11 -24.41
N GLY A 128 -25.65 8.96 -24.58
CA GLY A 128 -26.16 7.67 -24.12
C GLY A 128 -25.38 7.12 -22.95
N THR A 129 -25.69 5.87 -22.65
CA THR A 129 -25.04 5.09 -21.63
C THR A 129 -24.71 3.72 -22.17
N ILE A 130 -23.51 3.26 -21.86
CA ILE A 130 -23.07 1.88 -22.09
C ILE A 130 -22.81 1.27 -20.72
N ASP A 131 -23.19 0.02 -20.56
CA ASP A 131 -22.90 -0.77 -19.36
C ASP A 131 -22.64 -2.22 -19.75
N ALA A 132 -21.80 -2.92 -19.01
CA ALA A 132 -21.37 -4.28 -19.35
C ALA A 132 -21.23 -5.14 -18.10
N ILE A 133 -21.79 -6.35 -18.15
CA ILE A 133 -21.78 -7.36 -17.09
C ILE A 133 -22.11 -8.70 -17.73
N ASP A 134 -21.73 -9.82 -17.12
CA ASP A 134 -22.23 -11.11 -17.56
C ASP A 134 -23.75 -11.21 -17.26
N TYR A 135 -24.58 -11.04 -18.29
CA TYR A 135 -26.03 -10.94 -18.12
C TYR A 135 -26.72 -12.31 -18.16
N ASN A 136 -26.10 -13.31 -18.81
CA ASN A 136 -26.62 -14.67 -18.91
C ASN A 136 -25.89 -15.69 -18.03
N ASN A 137 -24.93 -15.26 -17.21
CA ASN A 137 -24.11 -16.10 -16.33
C ASN A 137 -23.34 -17.17 -17.12
N ASP A 138 -22.71 -16.79 -18.23
CA ASP A 138 -21.89 -17.70 -19.05
C ASP A 138 -20.38 -17.45 -18.98
N GLY A 139 -19.96 -16.53 -18.12
CA GLY A 139 -18.57 -16.13 -17.89
C GLY A 139 -18.07 -15.06 -18.86
N LEU A 140 -18.90 -14.61 -19.81
CA LEU A 140 -18.56 -13.56 -20.76
C LEU A 140 -19.35 -12.29 -20.45
N LYS A 141 -18.67 -11.15 -20.51
CA LYS A 141 -19.36 -9.87 -20.31
C LYS A 141 -20.23 -9.54 -21.52
N ASP A 142 -21.52 -9.43 -21.24
CA ASP A 142 -22.53 -8.86 -22.13
C ASP A 142 -22.58 -7.34 -21.96
N PHE A 143 -23.34 -6.66 -22.82
CA PHE A 143 -23.49 -5.22 -22.67
C PHE A 143 -24.83 -4.68 -23.14
N VAL A 144 -25.15 -3.48 -22.64
CA VAL A 144 -26.32 -2.71 -23.01
C VAL A 144 -25.92 -1.33 -23.50
N ILE A 145 -26.56 -0.87 -24.58
CA ILE A 145 -26.36 0.46 -25.15
C ILE A 145 -27.72 1.16 -25.24
N ALA A 146 -27.82 2.37 -24.69
CA ALA A 146 -29.02 3.20 -24.78
C ALA A 146 -28.65 4.67 -24.98
N GLY A 147 -29.48 5.44 -25.68
CA GLY A 147 -29.23 6.86 -25.90
C GLY A 147 -30.09 7.47 -27.00
N ALA A 148 -29.67 8.62 -27.51
CA ALA A 148 -30.35 9.37 -28.54
C ALA A 148 -29.91 8.98 -29.95
N ASP A 149 -30.81 9.12 -30.93
CA ASP A 149 -30.54 8.85 -32.35
C ASP A 149 -30.09 10.10 -33.14
N SER A 150 -29.98 11.25 -32.45
CA SER A 150 -29.78 12.56 -33.07
C SER A 150 -28.82 13.43 -32.26
N VAL A 151 -28.04 14.23 -32.99
CA VAL A 151 -26.98 15.12 -32.46
C VAL A 151 -27.13 16.57 -32.91
N THR A 152 -28.33 16.98 -33.30
CA THR A 152 -28.59 18.35 -33.77
C THR A 152 -28.60 19.33 -32.59
N ASN A 153 -27.84 20.44 -32.71
CA ASN A 153 -27.67 21.43 -31.64
C ASN A 153 -28.96 22.20 -31.25
N HIS A 154 -30.10 21.96 -31.94
CA HIS A 154 -31.38 22.63 -31.73
C HIS A 154 -32.48 21.65 -31.29
N ALA A 155 -32.11 20.59 -30.57
CA ALA A 155 -33.01 19.51 -30.22
C ALA A 155 -34.01 19.91 -29.11
N GLY A 156 -35.03 20.70 -29.47
CA GLY A 156 -36.33 20.68 -28.77
C GLY A 156 -37.08 19.36 -29.00
N SER A 157 -36.57 18.49 -29.88
CA SER A 157 -37.05 17.12 -30.12
C SER A 157 -35.85 16.21 -30.35
N ILE A 158 -35.36 15.60 -29.26
CA ILE A 158 -34.42 14.47 -29.32
C ILE A 158 -35.27 13.22 -29.55
N HIS A 159 -35.09 12.53 -30.68
CA HIS A 159 -35.73 11.24 -30.92
C HIS A 159 -34.93 10.16 -30.16
N SER A 160 -35.66 9.31 -29.43
CA SER A 160 -35.10 8.17 -28.70
C SER A 160 -35.63 6.95 -29.42
N LEU A 161 -34.77 6.11 -29.99
CA LEU A 161 -35.20 4.90 -30.71
C LEU A 161 -35.42 3.76 -29.72
N SER A 162 -34.35 3.30 -29.08
CA SER A 162 -34.39 2.18 -28.12
C SER A 162 -33.05 2.02 -27.40
N GLY A 163 -33.07 1.31 -26.29
CA GLY A 163 -31.87 0.68 -25.73
C GLY A 163 -31.84 -0.81 -26.11
N ARG A 164 -30.64 -1.36 -26.34
CA ARG A 164 -30.46 -2.75 -26.77
C ARG A 164 -29.45 -3.46 -25.89
N VAL A 165 -29.80 -4.67 -25.45
CA VAL A 165 -28.92 -5.61 -24.75
C VAL A 165 -28.36 -6.57 -25.79
N TYR A 166 -27.05 -6.78 -25.75
CA TYR A 166 -26.29 -7.64 -26.63
C TYR A 166 -25.62 -8.74 -25.83
N LEU A 167 -25.79 -9.97 -26.31
CA LEU A 167 -25.10 -11.15 -25.81
C LEU A 167 -23.76 -11.31 -26.52
N ASN A 168 -22.69 -11.51 -25.75
CA ASN A 168 -21.37 -11.88 -26.25
C ASN A 168 -21.35 -13.38 -26.58
N ASN A 169 -20.97 -13.74 -27.81
CA ASN A 169 -20.97 -15.14 -28.24
C ASN A 169 -19.58 -15.81 -28.10
N GLY A 170 -18.60 -15.13 -27.47
CA GLY A 170 -17.25 -15.68 -27.19
C GLY A 170 -16.33 -15.82 -28.40
N ASN A 171 -16.72 -15.27 -29.55
CA ASN A 171 -15.96 -15.35 -30.81
C ASN A 171 -15.81 -13.97 -31.48
N GLY A 172 -15.92 -12.90 -30.70
CA GLY A 172 -15.91 -11.52 -31.19
C GLY A 172 -17.17 -11.13 -31.98
N THR A 173 -18.30 -11.82 -31.77
CA THR A 173 -19.61 -11.45 -32.33
C THR A 173 -20.63 -11.22 -31.23
N PHE A 174 -21.61 -10.34 -31.49
CA PHE A 174 -22.59 -9.90 -30.50
C PHE A 174 -24.03 -10.00 -31.03
N SER A 175 -24.91 -10.62 -30.24
CA SER A 175 -26.29 -10.94 -30.64
C SER A 175 -27.29 -10.06 -29.87
N PRO A 176 -28.15 -9.25 -30.52
CA PRO A 176 -29.15 -8.47 -29.79
C PRO A 176 -30.25 -9.38 -29.22
N ILE A 177 -30.39 -9.39 -27.89
CA ILE A 177 -31.35 -10.27 -27.18
C ILE A 177 -32.56 -9.52 -26.62
N LYS A 178 -32.43 -8.19 -26.40
CA LYS A 178 -33.52 -7.37 -25.88
C LYS A 178 -33.49 -5.98 -26.48
N GLU A 179 -34.67 -5.47 -26.84
CA GLU A 179 -34.88 -4.07 -27.19
C GLU A 179 -35.87 -3.45 -26.19
N ILE A 180 -35.50 -2.28 -25.66
CA ILE A 180 -36.33 -1.47 -24.76
C ILE A 180 -36.65 -0.16 -25.49
N PRO A 181 -37.86 -0.05 -26.09
CA PRO A 181 -38.24 1.12 -26.87
C PRO A 181 -38.15 2.42 -26.07
N GLY A 182 -37.56 3.45 -26.66
CA GLY A 182 -37.48 4.79 -26.08
C GLY A 182 -36.52 4.94 -24.89
N ALA A 183 -35.80 3.89 -24.46
CA ALA A 183 -34.80 3.98 -23.41
C ALA A 183 -33.62 4.89 -23.80
N ARG A 184 -33.24 5.79 -22.89
CA ARG A 184 -32.12 6.73 -23.03
C ARG A 184 -30.93 6.39 -22.16
N THR A 185 -31.21 5.81 -20.99
CA THR A 185 -30.20 5.31 -20.08
C THR A 185 -30.62 3.94 -19.59
N ILE A 186 -29.67 3.02 -19.58
CA ILE A 186 -29.83 1.69 -19.02
C ILE A 186 -28.56 1.35 -18.23
N ARG A 187 -28.76 0.74 -17.06
CA ARG A 187 -27.71 0.23 -16.18
C ARG A 187 -28.09 -1.16 -15.68
N PHE A 188 -27.08 -1.98 -15.49
CA PHE A 188 -27.22 -3.23 -14.77
C PHE A 188 -27.17 -2.98 -13.26
N ALA A 189 -27.93 -3.77 -12.52
CA ALA A 189 -27.93 -3.81 -11.07
C ALA A 189 -28.52 -5.13 -10.62
N ASP A 190 -28.05 -5.70 -9.52
CA ASP A 190 -28.79 -6.77 -8.83
C ASP A 190 -29.80 -6.12 -7.86
N ILE A 191 -31.09 -6.10 -8.21
CA ILE A 191 -32.12 -5.34 -7.48
C ILE A 191 -32.81 -6.22 -6.44
N ASN A 192 -32.97 -7.51 -6.72
CA ASN A 192 -33.65 -8.47 -5.87
C ASN A 192 -32.67 -9.36 -5.06
N LEU A 193 -31.36 -9.17 -5.22
CA LEU A 193 -30.28 -9.87 -4.53
C LEU A 193 -30.28 -11.38 -4.82
N ASP A 194 -30.52 -11.74 -6.08
CA ASP A 194 -30.56 -13.13 -6.54
C ASP A 194 -29.31 -13.59 -7.30
N ALA A 195 -28.26 -12.77 -7.34
CA ALA A 195 -27.01 -13.03 -8.05
C ALA A 195 -27.15 -13.08 -9.59
N ILE A 196 -28.27 -12.57 -10.12
CA ILE A 196 -28.52 -12.44 -11.56
C ILE A 196 -28.67 -10.94 -11.88
N PRO A 197 -27.91 -10.39 -12.83
CA PRO A 197 -28.02 -8.96 -13.15
C PRO A 197 -29.40 -8.57 -13.72
N ASP A 198 -30.06 -7.63 -13.05
CA ASP A 198 -31.27 -6.96 -13.51
C ASP A 198 -30.94 -5.67 -14.27
N LEU A 199 -31.99 -5.04 -14.82
CA LEU A 199 -31.87 -3.81 -15.60
C LEU A 199 -32.76 -2.70 -15.04
N ILE A 200 -32.19 -1.50 -14.91
CA ILE A 200 -32.97 -0.27 -14.72
C ILE A 200 -32.87 0.59 -15.99
N ALA A 201 -34.02 0.98 -16.54
CA ALA A 201 -34.09 1.80 -17.74
C ALA A 201 -34.93 3.07 -17.51
N ASN A 202 -34.44 4.19 -18.02
CA ASN A 202 -35.20 5.44 -18.09
C ASN A 202 -35.28 5.93 -19.53
N GLY A 203 -36.43 6.50 -19.89
CA GLY A 203 -36.67 6.92 -21.27
C GLY A 203 -37.97 7.67 -21.47
N THR A 204 -38.43 7.68 -22.72
CA THR A 204 -39.69 8.30 -23.13
C THR A 204 -40.51 7.38 -24.02
N THR A 205 -41.81 7.30 -23.78
CA THR A 205 -42.77 6.52 -24.57
C THR A 205 -43.40 7.33 -25.71
N GLY A 206 -43.13 8.64 -25.80
CA GLY A 206 -43.62 9.50 -26.87
C GLY A 206 -42.93 10.88 -26.94
N ILE A 207 -42.55 11.29 -28.15
CA ILE A 207 -41.76 12.50 -28.40
C ILE A 207 -42.57 13.78 -28.11
N GLY A 208 -41.98 14.75 -27.40
CA GLY A 208 -42.53 16.10 -27.23
C GLY A 208 -43.61 16.25 -26.16
N TYR A 209 -43.83 15.21 -25.34
CA TYR A 209 -44.77 15.24 -24.22
C TYR A 209 -44.05 14.84 -22.92
N ASP A 210 -43.78 15.81 -22.04
CA ASP A 210 -43.10 15.60 -20.76
C ASP A 210 -43.82 14.59 -19.84
N SER A 211 -45.12 14.36 -20.10
CA SER A 211 -45.95 13.36 -19.41
C SER A 211 -45.78 11.93 -19.92
N LEU A 212 -44.91 11.68 -20.91
CA LEU A 212 -44.65 10.37 -21.52
C LEU A 212 -43.21 9.90 -21.24
N THR A 213 -42.72 10.11 -20.02
CA THR A 213 -41.45 9.54 -19.54
C THR A 213 -41.70 8.23 -18.80
N PHE A 214 -40.70 7.35 -18.74
CA PHE A 214 -40.76 6.12 -17.95
C PHE A 214 -39.46 5.86 -17.21
N SER A 215 -39.60 5.18 -16.08
CA SER A 215 -38.53 4.58 -15.27
C SER A 215 -39.01 3.19 -14.89
N HIS A 216 -38.37 2.16 -15.44
CA HIS A 216 -38.75 0.77 -15.21
C HIS A 216 -37.57 -0.06 -14.73
N VAL A 217 -37.89 -1.01 -13.86
CA VAL A 217 -37.01 -2.11 -13.49
C VAL A 217 -37.46 -3.34 -14.27
N TYR A 218 -36.50 -4.04 -14.86
CA TYR A 218 -36.70 -5.31 -15.55
C TYR A 218 -35.90 -6.35 -14.78
N LEU A 219 -36.62 -7.28 -14.15
CA LEU A 219 -35.99 -8.40 -13.46
C LEU A 219 -35.56 -9.45 -14.48
N ASN A 220 -34.33 -9.93 -14.34
CA ASN A 220 -33.83 -11.04 -15.10
C ASN A 220 -34.33 -12.35 -14.46
N THR A 221 -34.79 -13.29 -15.28
CA THR A 221 -35.39 -14.54 -14.78
C THR A 221 -34.81 -15.76 -15.49
N ILE A 222 -33.60 -15.60 -16.05
CA ILE A 222 -32.88 -16.73 -16.63
C ILE A 222 -32.63 -17.80 -15.57
N GLU A 223 -32.70 -19.06 -15.99
CA GLU A 223 -32.33 -20.19 -15.15
C GLU A 223 -30.87 -20.50 -15.40
N GLY A 224 -30.02 -20.20 -14.41
CA GLY A 224 -28.59 -20.51 -14.40
C GLY A 224 -28.13 -20.64 -12.95
N GLN A 225 -27.19 -21.55 -12.68
CA GLN A 225 -26.50 -21.58 -11.40
C GLN A 225 -25.13 -20.95 -11.63
N ASN A 226 -24.93 -19.75 -11.10
CA ASN A 226 -23.61 -19.16 -10.90
C ASN A 226 -23.36 -19.19 -9.39
N GLN A 227 -22.33 -19.89 -8.93
CA GLN A 227 -22.00 -19.88 -7.51
C GLN A 227 -21.12 -18.67 -7.19
N PRO A 228 -21.20 -18.11 -5.97
CA PRO A 228 -20.23 -17.10 -5.58
C PRO A 228 -18.79 -17.63 -5.71
N PRO A 229 -17.84 -16.80 -6.16
CA PRO A 229 -16.45 -17.22 -6.33
C PRO A 229 -15.80 -17.54 -4.98
N GLU A 230 -14.65 -18.23 -5.03
CA GLU A 230 -13.81 -18.51 -3.87
C GLU A 230 -12.66 -17.47 -3.75
N PRO A 231 -12.28 -17.07 -2.52
CA PRO A 231 -11.23 -16.08 -2.32
C PRO A 231 -9.82 -16.63 -2.64
N PRO A 232 -8.84 -15.74 -2.91
CA PRO A 232 -7.44 -16.14 -3.02
C PRO A 232 -6.93 -16.84 -1.76
N SER A 233 -6.21 -17.96 -1.94
CA SER A 233 -5.62 -18.71 -0.83
C SER A 233 -4.18 -18.30 -0.51
N ALA A 234 -3.52 -17.55 -1.40
CA ALA A 234 -2.13 -17.15 -1.26
C ALA A 234 -2.02 -15.63 -1.27
N LEU A 235 -1.64 -15.05 -0.12
CA LEU A 235 -1.35 -13.64 0.04
C LEU A 235 0.15 -13.46 0.30
N THR A 236 0.73 -12.40 -0.23
CA THR A 236 2.12 -12.03 0.05
C THR A 236 2.24 -10.50 0.00
N ALA A 237 2.79 -9.92 1.06
CA ALA A 237 3.12 -8.51 1.11
C ALA A 237 4.56 -8.30 1.54
N PHE A 238 5.20 -7.27 0.98
CA PHE A 238 6.52 -6.84 1.43
C PHE A 238 6.68 -5.34 1.22
N ALA A 239 7.60 -4.75 1.98
CA ALA A 239 7.95 -3.34 1.86
C ALA A 239 9.44 -3.16 1.63
N VAL A 240 9.78 -2.23 0.74
CA VAL A 240 11.14 -1.76 0.49
C VAL A 240 11.16 -0.26 0.72
N SER A 241 11.78 0.18 1.82
CA SER A 241 11.79 1.58 2.23
C SER A 241 10.36 2.13 2.43
N THR A 242 9.89 3.00 1.53
CA THR A 242 8.55 3.62 1.56
C THR A 242 7.58 3.02 0.55
N ARG A 243 7.99 1.99 -0.18
CA ARG A 243 7.17 1.28 -1.16
C ARG A 243 6.65 -0.01 -0.54
N ALA A 244 5.32 -0.20 -0.54
CA ALA A 244 4.68 -1.44 -0.15
C ALA A 244 4.01 -2.10 -1.34
N ILE A 245 4.19 -3.41 -1.45
CA ILE A 245 3.64 -4.23 -2.53
C ILE A 245 2.82 -5.34 -1.88
N PHE A 246 1.57 -5.44 -2.30
CA PHE A 246 0.61 -6.48 -1.93
C PHE A 246 0.33 -7.32 -3.17
N THR A 247 0.49 -8.63 -3.07
CA THR A 247 0.30 -9.58 -4.17
C THR A 247 -0.51 -10.77 -3.70
N TRP A 248 -1.39 -11.29 -4.55
CA TRP A 248 -2.19 -12.46 -4.24
C TRP A 248 -2.27 -13.43 -5.42
N GLY A 249 -2.58 -14.69 -5.14
CA GLY A 249 -2.92 -15.67 -6.18
C GLY A 249 -4.31 -15.39 -6.75
N ALA A 250 -4.61 -15.94 -7.93
CA ALA A 250 -5.96 -15.84 -8.49
C ALA A 250 -6.99 -16.54 -7.58
N GLY A 251 -8.22 -16.00 -7.57
CA GLY A 251 -9.39 -16.69 -7.05
C GLY A 251 -9.79 -17.85 -7.94
N THR A 252 -10.87 -18.54 -7.60
CA THR A 252 -11.47 -19.57 -8.45
C THR A 252 -12.97 -19.41 -8.49
N ASP A 253 -13.56 -19.79 -9.61
CA ASP A 253 -15.00 -19.72 -9.84
C ASP A 253 -15.48 -20.99 -10.57
N ASP A 254 -16.78 -21.26 -10.59
CA ASP A 254 -17.35 -22.44 -11.26
C ASP A 254 -17.56 -22.24 -12.76
N ILE A 255 -17.68 -20.98 -13.23
CA ILE A 255 -17.92 -20.62 -14.63
C ILE A 255 -16.79 -19.76 -15.19
N ASP A 256 -16.38 -18.73 -14.46
CA ASP A 256 -15.44 -17.71 -14.93
C ASP A 256 -13.99 -18.22 -15.05
N ASP A 257 -13.28 -17.76 -16.09
CA ASP A 257 -11.84 -17.99 -16.20
C ASP A 257 -11.09 -17.19 -15.12
N PRO A 258 -10.09 -17.76 -14.44
CA PRO A 258 -9.29 -17.03 -13.46
C PRO A 258 -8.70 -15.70 -13.94
N ALA A 259 -8.48 -15.52 -15.25
CA ALA A 259 -8.03 -14.26 -15.84
C ALA A 259 -9.14 -13.18 -15.91
N SER A 260 -10.41 -13.59 -16.02
CA SER A 260 -11.55 -12.66 -16.07
C SER A 260 -11.94 -12.15 -14.67
N LEU A 261 -11.57 -12.89 -13.61
CA LEU A 261 -11.87 -12.57 -12.22
C LEU A 261 -11.25 -11.26 -11.76
N SER A 262 -12.03 -10.48 -11.02
CA SER A 262 -11.61 -9.19 -10.47
C SER A 262 -11.59 -9.19 -8.95
N TYR A 263 -10.96 -8.18 -8.34
CA TYR A 263 -10.63 -8.25 -6.91
C TYR A 263 -10.98 -6.98 -6.13
N ASN A 264 -11.45 -7.21 -4.90
CA ASN A 264 -11.62 -6.21 -3.86
C ASN A 264 -10.53 -6.35 -2.81
N LEU A 265 -9.90 -5.24 -2.44
CA LEU A 265 -8.81 -5.17 -1.48
C LEU A 265 -9.27 -4.32 -0.29
N ARG A 266 -9.07 -4.85 0.91
CA ARG A 266 -9.20 -4.08 2.16
C ARG A 266 -7.84 -3.95 2.81
N ILE A 267 -7.49 -2.75 3.26
CA ILE A 267 -6.26 -2.50 4.02
C ILE A 267 -6.55 -1.55 5.17
N GLY A 268 -6.14 -1.94 6.37
CA GLY A 268 -6.30 -1.16 7.60
C GLY A 268 -5.10 -1.23 8.52
N THR A 269 -5.09 -0.35 9.52
CA THR A 269 -4.08 -0.33 10.60
C THR A 269 -4.51 -1.17 11.81
N THR A 270 -5.69 -1.78 11.73
CA THR A 270 -6.24 -2.74 12.70
C THR A 270 -6.82 -3.93 11.96
N SER A 271 -6.99 -5.07 12.64
CA SER A 271 -7.58 -6.27 12.03
C SER A 271 -9.00 -5.99 11.53
N GLY A 272 -9.31 -6.36 10.28
CA GLY A 272 -10.56 -6.00 9.61
C GLY A 272 -10.72 -4.50 9.28
N GLY A 273 -9.71 -3.68 9.52
CA GLY A 273 -9.71 -2.25 9.26
C GLY A 273 -9.75 -1.92 7.77
N LYS A 274 -10.12 -0.67 7.47
CA LYS A 274 -10.29 -0.16 6.09
C LYS A 274 -9.82 1.28 5.90
N GLU A 275 -8.91 1.71 6.78
CA GLU A 275 -8.45 3.10 6.85
C GLU A 275 -7.61 3.51 5.63
N LEU A 276 -6.87 2.56 5.05
CA LEU A 276 -6.03 2.81 3.88
C LEU A 276 -6.77 2.51 2.58
N MET A 277 -7.53 1.42 2.53
CA MET A 277 -8.31 1.04 1.37
C MET A 277 -9.62 0.38 1.79
N SER A 278 -10.73 0.98 1.33
CA SER A 278 -12.09 0.51 1.60
C SER A 278 -12.59 -0.35 0.45
N PRO A 279 -13.22 -1.50 0.74
CA PRO A 279 -13.85 -2.33 -0.28
C PRO A 279 -15.27 -1.86 -0.67
N SER A 280 -15.75 -0.76 -0.09
CA SER A 280 -17.10 -0.23 -0.40
C SER A 280 -17.12 0.42 -1.78
N LEU A 281 -17.67 -0.30 -2.75
CA LEU A 281 -17.77 0.12 -4.14
C LEU A 281 -19.22 0.01 -4.65
N PRO A 282 -19.59 0.80 -5.68
CA PRO A 282 -20.82 0.59 -6.43
C PRO A 282 -20.88 -0.81 -7.05
N PHE A 283 -22.09 -1.31 -7.34
CA PHE A 283 -22.29 -2.56 -8.07
C PHE A 283 -21.52 -2.56 -9.39
N ASN A 284 -20.97 -3.72 -9.78
CA ASN A 284 -20.19 -3.91 -11.00
C ASN A 284 -18.95 -2.96 -11.09
N GLN A 285 -18.32 -2.73 -9.94
CA GLN A 285 -17.01 -2.07 -9.81
C GLN A 285 -16.16 -2.79 -8.76
N THR A 286 -14.87 -2.84 -9.02
CA THR A 286 -13.89 -3.47 -8.12
C THR A 286 -12.75 -2.52 -7.80
N SER A 287 -12.05 -2.82 -6.70
CA SER A 287 -11.07 -1.88 -6.13
C SER A 287 -9.75 -1.85 -6.88
N VAL A 288 -9.42 -2.96 -7.55
CA VAL A 288 -8.13 -3.18 -8.22
C VAL A 288 -8.29 -3.83 -9.59
N GLY A 289 -9.52 -4.03 -10.09
CA GLY A 289 -9.75 -4.70 -11.37
C GLY A 289 -9.31 -6.17 -11.33
N GLN A 290 -8.80 -6.68 -12.45
CA GLN A 290 -8.29 -8.05 -12.60
C GLN A 290 -6.83 -8.21 -12.13
N ARG A 291 -6.21 -7.14 -11.64
CA ARG A 291 -4.81 -7.15 -11.22
C ARG A 291 -4.64 -8.03 -9.98
N LEU A 292 -3.52 -8.74 -9.92
CA LEU A 292 -3.12 -9.56 -8.77
C LEU A 292 -2.08 -8.86 -7.87
N VAL A 293 -1.90 -7.56 -8.08
CA VAL A 293 -0.92 -6.74 -7.38
C VAL A 293 -1.50 -5.36 -7.09
N ARG A 294 -1.18 -4.83 -5.90
CA ARG A 294 -1.39 -3.44 -5.56
C ARG A 294 -0.14 -2.86 -4.92
N GLU A 295 0.26 -1.69 -5.41
CA GLU A 295 1.42 -0.95 -4.92
C GLU A 295 1.00 0.36 -4.26
N PHE A 296 1.70 0.71 -3.18
CA PHE A 296 1.63 2.02 -2.55
C PHE A 296 3.03 2.60 -2.41
N ASN A 297 3.17 3.87 -2.79
CA ASN A 297 4.36 4.67 -2.54
C ASN A 297 4.12 5.61 -1.36
N GLU A 298 5.15 5.86 -0.57
CA GLU A 298 5.11 6.74 0.60
C GLU A 298 4.14 6.30 1.70
N ILE A 299 3.94 4.98 1.85
CA ILE A 299 3.12 4.43 2.93
C ILE A 299 3.79 4.68 4.29
N PRO A 300 3.03 5.10 5.33
CA PRO A 300 3.58 5.24 6.68
C PRO A 300 4.15 3.92 7.23
N HIS A 301 5.03 4.04 8.21
CA HIS A 301 5.52 2.87 8.95
C HIS A 301 4.42 2.36 9.89
N GLY A 302 4.46 1.08 10.23
CA GLY A 302 3.47 0.45 11.10
C GLY A 302 3.07 -0.94 10.62
N THR A 303 2.09 -1.52 11.32
CA THR A 303 1.47 -2.80 10.98
C THR A 303 0.20 -2.55 10.19
N TYR A 304 0.10 -3.19 9.03
CA TYR A 304 -1.08 -3.20 8.18
C TYR A 304 -1.70 -4.59 8.13
N TYR A 305 -3.02 -4.64 8.17
CA TYR A 305 -3.83 -5.84 8.04
C TYR A 305 -4.58 -5.76 6.71
N TRP A 306 -4.55 -6.83 5.93
CA TRP A 306 -5.13 -6.81 4.61
C TRP A 306 -5.71 -8.17 4.21
N ALA A 307 -6.73 -8.12 3.35
CA ALA A 307 -7.38 -9.29 2.78
C ALA A 307 -7.93 -8.97 1.40
N VAL A 308 -8.16 -10.01 0.61
CA VAL A 308 -8.64 -9.93 -0.77
C VAL A 308 -9.95 -10.70 -0.90
N GLN A 309 -10.86 -10.20 -1.72
CA GLN A 309 -12.12 -10.83 -2.08
C GLN A 309 -12.21 -10.91 -3.60
N THR A 310 -12.59 -12.07 -4.13
CA THR A 310 -12.80 -12.31 -5.56
C THR A 310 -14.18 -11.80 -5.96
N VAL A 311 -14.27 -11.28 -7.19
CA VAL A 311 -15.50 -10.83 -7.83
C VAL A 311 -15.58 -11.44 -9.23
N ASP A 312 -16.66 -12.15 -9.49
CA ASP A 312 -16.94 -12.84 -10.75
C ASP A 312 -17.44 -11.86 -11.84
N ALA A 313 -17.69 -12.33 -13.06
CA ALA A 313 -18.13 -11.46 -14.17
C ALA A 313 -19.58 -10.95 -14.03
N ALA A 314 -20.40 -11.65 -13.24
CA ALA A 314 -21.78 -11.27 -12.90
C ALA A 314 -21.85 -10.25 -11.74
N GLY A 315 -20.73 -10.01 -11.05
CA GLY A 315 -20.60 -9.09 -9.92
C GLY A 315 -20.84 -9.73 -8.55
N ASN A 316 -20.91 -11.05 -8.45
CA ASN A 316 -20.97 -11.77 -7.18
C ASN A 316 -19.60 -11.77 -6.49
N ILE A 317 -19.63 -11.81 -5.17
CA ILE A 317 -18.43 -11.64 -4.35
C ILE A 317 -18.19 -12.86 -3.46
N SER A 318 -16.92 -13.22 -3.29
CA SER A 318 -16.50 -14.29 -2.38
C SER A 318 -16.58 -13.86 -0.91
N ASP A 319 -16.34 -14.79 0.03
CA ASP A 319 -15.89 -14.41 1.37
C ASP A 319 -14.50 -13.73 1.32
N TRP A 320 -14.07 -13.07 2.39
CA TRP A 320 -12.70 -12.54 2.47
C TRP A 320 -11.69 -13.68 2.60
N SER A 321 -10.55 -13.54 1.93
CA SER A 321 -9.38 -14.40 2.17
C SER A 321 -8.96 -14.38 3.64
N PRO A 322 -8.18 -15.38 4.10
CA PRO A 322 -7.46 -15.26 5.37
C PRO A 322 -6.67 -13.95 5.41
N GLU A 323 -6.78 -13.22 6.53
CA GLU A 323 -6.11 -11.93 6.69
C GLU A 323 -4.60 -12.13 6.88
N ASP A 324 -3.81 -11.32 6.17
CA ASP A 324 -2.35 -11.30 6.28
C ASP A 324 -1.87 -9.93 6.81
N THR A 325 -0.61 -9.86 7.24
CA THR A 325 -0.02 -8.67 7.85
C THR A 325 1.24 -8.20 7.13
N LEU A 326 1.38 -6.89 6.98
CA LEU A 326 2.61 -6.24 6.53
C LEU A 326 3.13 -5.33 7.64
N PHE A 327 4.35 -5.60 8.12
CA PHE A 327 5.04 -4.72 9.05
C PHE A 327 6.14 -3.92 8.35
N ILE A 328 6.01 -2.59 8.41
CA ILE A 328 6.97 -1.66 7.84
C ILE A 328 7.78 -1.06 8.99
N SER A 329 9.01 -1.53 9.18
CA SER A 329 9.89 -1.04 10.23
C SER A 329 10.51 0.31 9.88
N ARG A 330 10.60 1.20 10.87
CA ARG A 330 11.30 2.48 10.72
C ARG A 330 11.84 2.93 12.07
N LEU A 331 13.07 3.47 12.06
CA LEU A 331 13.59 4.22 13.20
C LEU A 331 12.84 5.54 13.33
N VAL A 332 12.08 5.67 14.41
CA VAL A 332 11.36 6.90 14.77
C VAL A 332 11.90 7.46 16.06
N THR A 333 11.82 8.78 16.21
CA THR A 333 12.22 9.44 17.46
C THR A 333 11.26 9.06 18.57
N SER A 334 11.79 8.58 19.69
CA SER A 334 11.02 8.49 20.94
C SER A 334 10.65 9.91 21.41
N THR A 335 9.50 10.04 22.08
CA THR A 335 9.10 11.27 22.77
C THR A 335 9.77 11.45 24.13
N GLN A 336 10.49 10.42 24.61
CA GLN A 336 11.18 10.42 25.88
C GLN A 336 12.47 11.25 25.82
N SER A 337 12.74 11.98 26.90
CA SER A 337 13.93 12.82 27.03
C SER A 337 14.90 12.20 28.03
N LEU A 338 15.95 11.55 27.53
CA LEU A 338 17.09 11.13 28.34
C LEU A 338 18.14 12.25 28.44
N PRO A 339 19.03 12.24 29.45
CA PRO A 339 20.12 13.20 29.54
C PRO A 339 21.01 13.16 28.30
N GLY A 340 21.21 14.32 27.65
CA GLY A 340 22.16 14.44 26.56
C GLY A 340 23.60 14.36 27.10
N VAL A 341 24.36 13.38 26.61
CA VAL A 341 25.76 13.15 27.00
C VAL A 341 26.71 13.13 25.80
N TYR A 342 27.95 13.56 26.00
CA TYR A 342 29.06 13.44 25.04
C TYR A 342 30.25 12.70 25.67
N PHE A 343 31.17 12.19 24.83
CA PHE A 343 32.14 11.15 25.24
C PHE A 343 31.45 10.00 25.97
N SER A 344 30.38 9.48 25.36
CA SER A 344 29.46 8.56 25.99
C SER A 344 29.64 7.12 25.53
N THR A 345 29.12 6.22 26.35
CA THR A 345 28.89 4.82 26.02
C THR A 345 27.53 4.43 26.58
N ALA A 346 26.86 3.50 25.91
CA ALA A 346 25.57 2.98 26.31
C ALA A 346 25.49 1.48 26.02
N GLY A 347 24.76 0.75 26.85
CA GLY A 347 24.58 -0.69 26.70
C GLY A 347 23.19 -1.10 27.14
N TRP A 348 22.60 -2.05 26.39
CA TRP A 348 21.31 -2.65 26.71
C TRP A 348 21.52 -3.99 27.40
N ALA A 349 20.79 -4.23 28.48
CA ALA A 349 20.71 -5.52 29.17
C ALA A 349 19.43 -5.56 30.00
N ASP A 350 18.85 -6.74 30.18
CA ASP A 350 17.83 -6.97 31.20
C ASP A 350 18.57 -7.26 32.51
N TYR A 351 18.80 -6.23 33.32
CA TYR A 351 19.67 -6.37 34.51
C TYR A 351 18.88 -6.71 35.78
N ASP A 352 17.57 -6.48 35.79
CA ASP A 352 16.70 -6.81 36.91
C ASP A 352 15.78 -8.02 36.65
N GLU A 353 15.99 -8.72 35.55
CA GLU A 353 15.38 -10.01 35.17
C GLU A 353 13.86 -9.92 35.00
N ASP A 354 13.39 -8.85 34.35
CA ASP A 354 11.97 -8.61 34.10
C ASP A 354 11.52 -8.91 32.64
N ASP A 355 12.40 -9.52 31.84
CA ASP A 355 12.27 -9.81 30.40
C ASP A 355 12.21 -8.54 29.51
N LEU A 356 12.51 -7.34 30.05
CA LEU A 356 12.61 -6.09 29.30
C LEU A 356 14.06 -5.58 29.31
N LEU A 357 14.54 -5.14 28.15
CA LEU A 357 15.88 -4.56 28.07
C LEU A 357 15.91 -3.16 28.71
N ASP A 358 16.83 -2.98 29.65
CA ASP A 358 17.18 -1.73 30.32
C ASP A 358 18.40 -1.06 29.71
N LEU A 359 18.62 0.21 30.05
CA LEU A 359 19.69 1.02 29.48
C LEU A 359 20.68 1.48 30.55
N ALA A 360 21.96 1.16 30.36
CA ALA A 360 23.05 1.90 31.00
C ALA A 360 23.53 3.04 30.09
N LEU A 361 23.77 4.21 30.66
CA LEU A 361 24.29 5.38 29.96
C LEU A 361 25.37 6.06 30.78
N SER A 362 26.55 6.21 30.17
CA SER A 362 27.72 6.85 30.76
C SER A 362 28.23 7.96 29.85
N GLY A 363 28.76 9.05 30.41
CA GLY A 363 29.28 10.18 29.63
C GLY A 363 29.28 11.51 30.38
N ILE A 364 29.53 12.61 29.65
CA ILE A 364 29.53 13.97 30.22
C ILE A 364 28.24 14.70 29.84
N VAL A 365 27.51 15.22 30.82
CA VAL A 365 26.32 16.05 30.59
C VAL A 365 26.70 17.50 30.23
N PHE A 366 25.74 18.28 29.72
CA PHE A 366 25.95 19.68 29.32
C PHE A 366 26.56 20.57 30.42
N SER A 367 26.27 20.31 31.70
CA SER A 367 26.85 21.06 32.83
C SER A 367 28.34 20.75 33.08
N GLY A 368 28.92 19.79 32.38
CA GLY A 368 30.32 19.35 32.51
C GLY A 368 30.55 18.25 33.54
N GLY A 369 29.51 17.80 34.25
CA GLY A 369 29.61 16.63 35.13
C GLY A 369 29.64 15.32 34.33
N SER A 370 30.42 14.33 34.78
CA SER A 370 30.27 12.96 34.31
C SER A 370 29.09 12.28 35.01
N ILE A 371 28.45 11.34 34.33
CA ILE A 371 27.39 10.50 34.88
C ILE A 371 27.61 9.04 34.44
N THR A 372 27.08 8.11 35.22
CA THR A 372 26.81 6.74 34.79
C THR A 372 25.51 6.33 35.45
N ASN A 373 24.44 6.28 34.66
CA ASN A 373 23.08 6.07 35.12
C ASN A 373 22.50 4.80 34.49
N LEU A 374 21.77 4.03 35.29
CA LEU A 374 20.95 2.90 34.83
C LEU A 374 19.50 3.36 34.70
N PHE A 375 18.81 2.88 33.68
CA PHE A 375 17.40 3.20 33.39
C PHE A 375 16.62 1.91 33.18
N LYS A 376 15.63 1.66 34.05
CA LYS A 376 14.71 0.53 33.96
C LYS A 376 13.65 0.76 32.89
N ASN A 377 13.33 -0.26 32.12
CA ASN A 377 12.32 -0.21 31.08
C ASN A 377 10.95 -0.70 31.58
N GLU A 378 10.11 0.22 32.04
CA GLU A 378 8.77 -0.10 32.53
C GLU A 378 7.73 0.01 31.39
N GLY A 379 7.69 -1.00 30.52
CA GLY A 379 6.68 -1.08 29.45
C GLY A 379 6.89 -0.09 28.30
N GLY A 380 8.15 0.12 27.90
CA GLY A 380 8.55 1.03 26.83
C GLY A 380 8.93 2.43 27.32
N LEU A 381 8.93 2.67 28.63
CA LEU A 381 9.35 3.92 29.27
C LEU A 381 10.63 3.69 30.10
N LEU A 382 11.67 4.47 29.84
CA LEU A 382 12.96 4.39 30.51
C LEU A 382 13.00 5.32 31.73
N ASN A 383 12.97 4.74 32.92
CA ASN A 383 13.00 5.45 34.19
C ASN A 383 14.35 5.26 34.88
N GLN A 384 15.02 6.35 35.28
CA GLN A 384 16.32 6.24 35.94
C GLN A 384 16.19 5.48 37.27
N ASP A 385 17.02 4.45 37.45
CA ASP A 385 17.13 3.74 38.71
C ASP A 385 18.01 4.53 39.69
N LEU A 386 17.35 5.20 40.64
CA LEU A 386 18.01 6.00 41.68
C LEU A 386 18.52 5.16 42.87
N THR A 387 18.26 3.85 42.87
CA THR A 387 18.76 2.95 43.92
C THR A 387 20.20 2.50 43.66
N GLN A 388 20.66 2.63 42.42
CA GLN A 388 21.99 2.23 41.98
C GLN A 388 22.99 3.37 42.18
N ASN A 389 24.18 3.03 42.70
CA ASN A 389 25.25 4.00 42.98
C ASN A 389 26.51 3.62 42.21
N ILE A 390 26.48 3.86 40.90
CA ILE A 390 27.59 3.58 39.99
C ILE A 390 28.49 4.81 39.86
N GLU A 391 29.79 4.59 39.83
CA GLU A 391 30.75 5.68 39.66
C GLU A 391 30.65 6.30 38.27
N ALA A 392 30.68 7.64 38.24
CA ALA A 392 30.55 8.39 37.01
C ALA A 392 31.82 8.34 36.15
N VAL A 393 31.82 7.45 35.16
CA VAL A 393 32.88 7.32 34.15
C VAL A 393 32.45 8.04 32.86
N PHE A 394 33.40 8.41 32.00
CA PHE A 394 33.13 8.90 30.64
C PHE A 394 34.28 8.57 29.67
N GLY A 395 34.01 8.62 28.37
CA GLY A 395 35.03 8.53 27.33
C GLY A 395 35.70 7.16 27.22
N GLY A 396 35.02 6.09 27.63
CA GLY A 396 35.49 4.72 27.46
C GLY A 396 34.38 3.77 27.00
N HIS A 397 34.23 2.64 27.67
CA HIS A 397 33.38 1.51 27.26
C HIS A 397 32.60 0.92 28.44
N LEU A 398 31.48 0.27 28.13
CA LEU A 398 30.57 -0.37 29.08
C LEU A 398 30.13 -1.72 28.51
N THR A 399 30.21 -2.78 29.30
CA THR A 399 29.68 -4.10 28.93
C THR A 399 28.92 -4.74 30.09
N TRP A 400 27.90 -5.50 29.72
CA TRP A 400 27.13 -6.36 30.61
C TRP A 400 27.56 -7.80 30.41
N VAL A 401 27.89 -8.49 31.48
CA VAL A 401 28.37 -9.87 31.45
C VAL A 401 28.24 -10.48 32.84
N ASP A 402 27.85 -11.75 32.94
CA ASP A 402 27.92 -12.49 34.20
C ASP A 402 29.35 -13.03 34.38
N TYR A 403 30.26 -12.23 34.96
CA TYR A 403 31.65 -12.67 35.19
C TYR A 403 31.83 -13.37 36.54
N THR A 404 30.83 -13.26 37.42
CA THR A 404 30.78 -13.97 38.71
C THR A 404 30.05 -15.31 38.64
N ASN A 405 29.57 -15.69 37.44
CA ASN A 405 28.89 -16.96 37.17
C ASN A 405 27.75 -17.24 38.16
N ASP A 406 27.09 -16.18 38.65
CA ASP A 406 26.05 -16.24 39.68
C ASP A 406 24.63 -16.24 39.07
N GLY A 407 24.55 -16.13 37.75
CA GLY A 407 23.32 -16.08 36.97
C GLY A 407 22.81 -14.66 36.72
N HIS A 408 23.43 -13.64 37.31
CA HIS A 408 23.05 -12.25 37.17
C HIS A 408 24.05 -11.49 36.29
N LEU A 409 23.56 -10.53 35.50
CA LEU A 409 24.43 -9.70 34.69
C LEU A 409 25.20 -8.71 35.56
N ASP A 410 26.53 -8.75 35.48
CA ASP A 410 27.42 -7.79 36.10
C ASP A 410 27.79 -6.67 35.11
N LEU A 411 28.27 -5.54 35.65
CA LEU A 411 28.59 -4.35 34.88
C LEU A 411 30.09 -4.05 34.94
N SER A 412 30.75 -3.99 33.77
CA SER A 412 32.12 -3.48 33.66
C SER A 412 32.19 -2.18 32.89
N LEU A 413 33.03 -1.27 33.39
CA LEU A 413 33.19 0.10 32.90
C LEU A 413 34.66 0.42 32.74
N SER A 414 34.97 1.25 31.75
CA SER A 414 36.26 1.93 31.69
C SER A 414 36.14 3.29 31.04
N GLY A 415 37.11 4.15 31.28
CA GLY A 415 37.10 5.51 30.78
C GLY A 415 37.90 6.45 31.69
N PHE A 416 37.39 7.66 31.87
CA PHE A 416 37.93 8.64 32.79
C PHE A 416 36.94 8.92 33.92
N GLN A 417 37.46 9.15 35.12
CA GLN A 417 36.73 9.65 36.26
C GLN A 417 37.28 11.01 36.65
N ILE A 418 36.40 11.96 37.01
CA ILE A 418 36.82 13.27 37.54
C ILE A 418 36.96 13.17 39.06
N ILE A 419 38.20 13.27 39.54
CA ILE A 419 38.53 13.30 40.96
C ILE A 419 39.22 14.64 41.25
N ASN A 420 38.70 15.43 42.20
CA ASN A 420 39.25 16.74 42.56
C ASN A 420 39.53 17.65 41.33
N PHE A 421 38.57 17.70 40.39
CA PHE A 421 38.65 18.47 39.14
C PHE A 421 39.72 18.01 38.14
N GLN A 422 40.28 16.81 38.30
CA GLN A 422 41.26 16.21 37.39
C GLN A 422 40.74 14.87 36.85
N GLY A 423 41.02 14.58 35.58
CA GLY A 423 40.61 13.32 34.95
C GLY A 423 41.66 12.22 35.17
N PHE A 424 41.22 11.07 35.65
CA PHE A 424 42.07 9.89 35.87
C PHE A 424 41.51 8.68 35.11
N PRO A 425 42.36 7.82 34.53
CA PRO A 425 41.89 6.59 33.89
C PRO A 425 41.25 5.68 34.95
N ALA A 426 40.05 5.21 34.65
CA ALA A 426 39.24 4.39 35.53
C ALA A 426 38.85 3.11 34.80
N THR A 427 38.89 2.00 35.55
CA THR A 427 38.26 0.73 35.21
C THR A 427 37.52 0.30 36.47
N ALA A 428 36.25 -0.04 36.33
CA ALA A 428 35.40 -0.41 37.45
C ALA A 428 34.57 -1.65 37.07
N PHE A 429 34.40 -2.53 38.03
CA PHE A 429 33.53 -3.69 37.93
C PHE A 429 32.50 -3.57 39.04
N TYR A 430 31.27 -3.94 38.73
CA TYR A 430 30.16 -3.95 39.65
C TYR A 430 29.48 -5.28 39.53
N LYS A 431 29.35 -5.99 40.64
CA LYS A 431 28.60 -7.24 40.70
C LYS A 431 27.21 -7.02 41.25
N TRP A 432 26.28 -7.85 40.81
CA TRP A 432 24.92 -7.81 41.33
C TRP A 432 24.85 -8.44 42.72
N GLU A 433 24.34 -7.72 43.72
CA GLU A 433 24.15 -8.27 45.05
C GLU A 433 22.91 -7.68 45.72
N ASN A 434 21.95 -8.53 46.09
CA ASN A 434 20.72 -8.17 46.81
C ASN A 434 19.92 -7.01 46.17
N GLY A 435 19.85 -6.95 44.84
CA GLY A 435 19.09 -5.92 44.10
C GLY A 435 19.85 -4.64 43.81
N THR A 436 21.15 -4.59 44.14
CA THR A 436 22.00 -3.42 43.89
C THR A 436 23.36 -3.82 43.35
N TYR A 437 23.94 -2.96 42.52
CA TYR A 437 25.30 -3.12 42.05
C TYR A 437 26.32 -2.67 43.10
N ILE A 438 27.20 -3.59 43.48
CA ILE A 438 28.26 -3.39 44.46
C ILE A 438 29.60 -3.31 43.72
N PHE A 439 30.38 -2.28 44.04
CA PHE A 439 31.71 -2.09 43.46
C PHE A 439 32.64 -3.24 43.83
N ASP A 440 33.25 -3.85 42.83
CA ASP A 440 34.04 -5.08 42.92
C ASP A 440 35.46 -4.84 42.35
N PRO A 441 36.43 -4.42 43.19
CA PRO A 441 37.77 -4.12 42.71
C PRO A 441 38.51 -5.40 42.32
N GLN A 442 38.93 -5.47 41.05
CA GLN A 442 39.63 -6.62 40.50
C GLN A 442 41.16 -6.50 40.64
N ASP A 443 41.79 -7.52 41.22
CA ASP A 443 43.24 -7.56 41.45
C ASP A 443 44.00 -7.50 40.12
N ASN A 444 45.09 -6.73 40.07
CA ASN A 444 45.96 -6.52 38.88
C ASN A 444 45.29 -5.86 37.65
N VAL A 445 43.97 -5.69 37.66
CA VAL A 445 43.22 -4.89 36.68
C VAL A 445 43.02 -3.47 37.21
N THR A 446 42.52 -3.37 38.44
CA THR A 446 42.35 -2.11 39.17
C THR A 446 43.54 -1.90 40.11
N THR A 447 43.89 -0.66 40.38
CA THR A 447 45.01 -0.34 41.28
C THR A 447 44.67 0.87 42.13
N SER A 448 44.96 0.80 43.43
CA SER A 448 44.78 1.94 44.32
C SER A 448 45.96 2.90 44.22
N TYR A 449 45.71 4.16 43.84
CA TYR A 449 46.69 5.24 43.84
C TYR A 449 46.13 6.44 44.60
N TYR A 450 46.88 6.91 45.60
CA TYR A 450 46.44 7.98 46.53
C TYR A 450 45.07 7.73 47.21
N GLY A 451 44.68 6.45 47.38
CA GLY A 451 43.38 6.09 47.95
C GLY A 451 42.21 6.09 46.96
N TYR A 452 42.48 6.29 45.67
CA TYR A 452 41.50 6.19 44.59
C TYR A 452 41.75 4.94 43.76
N THR A 453 40.69 4.26 43.35
CA THR A 453 40.80 3.13 42.42
C THR A 453 41.00 3.67 41.00
N MET A 454 42.10 3.29 40.38
CA MET A 454 42.45 3.64 39.01
C MET A 454 42.51 2.39 38.14
N GLY A 455 42.41 2.58 36.84
CA GLY A 455 42.45 1.48 35.89
C GLY A 455 43.12 1.85 34.57
N ILE A 456 42.73 1.13 33.53
CA ILE A 456 43.22 1.26 32.16
C ILE A 456 42.12 1.89 31.31
N ASN A 457 42.49 2.90 30.52
CA ASN A 457 41.56 3.52 29.57
C ASN A 457 42.13 3.53 28.15
N GLY A 458 41.36 3.01 27.19
CA GLY A 458 41.69 3.00 25.77
C GLY A 458 40.69 3.73 24.86
N GLY A 459 39.69 4.41 25.41
CA GLY A 459 38.56 4.97 24.65
C GLY A 459 37.42 3.97 24.45
N SER A 460 36.59 4.19 23.43
CA SER A 460 35.46 3.31 23.12
C SER A 460 35.92 1.90 22.72
N ASN A 461 35.19 0.88 23.17
CA ASN A 461 35.43 -0.54 22.89
C ASN A 461 36.83 -1.03 23.29
N ASN A 462 37.35 -0.56 24.41
CA ASN A 462 38.70 -0.86 24.87
C ASN A 462 38.82 -2.15 25.71
N HIS A 463 37.71 -2.78 26.10
CA HIS A 463 37.69 -4.06 26.80
C HIS A 463 36.61 -4.99 26.27
N SER A 464 36.81 -6.30 26.47
CA SER A 464 35.89 -7.35 26.06
C SER A 464 36.06 -8.57 26.96
N TRP A 465 35.07 -9.46 26.94
CA TRP A 465 35.01 -10.67 27.74
C TRP A 465 34.86 -11.89 26.83
N GLY A 466 35.42 -13.02 27.26
CA GLY A 466 35.23 -14.30 26.58
C GLY A 466 36.01 -15.41 27.27
N ASP A 467 35.47 -16.62 27.23
CA ASP A 467 36.10 -17.83 27.77
C ASP A 467 37.14 -18.37 26.76
N TYR A 468 38.44 -18.06 26.96
CA TYR A 468 39.48 -18.39 25.98
C TYR A 468 40.15 -19.74 26.23
N ASP A 469 40.08 -20.27 27.45
CA ASP A 469 40.63 -21.57 27.83
C ASP A 469 39.57 -22.66 27.99
N ASN A 470 38.29 -22.31 27.79
CA ASN A 470 37.12 -23.18 27.78
C ASN A 470 36.88 -23.85 29.14
N ASP A 471 37.08 -23.10 30.23
CA ASP A 471 36.81 -23.54 31.59
C ASP A 471 35.39 -23.18 32.10
N GLY A 472 34.68 -22.32 31.35
CA GLY A 472 33.31 -21.90 31.64
C GLY A 472 33.20 -20.58 32.41
N ASP A 473 34.33 -19.98 32.81
CA ASP A 473 34.38 -18.67 33.42
C ASP A 473 34.83 -17.64 32.37
N LEU A 474 34.31 -16.41 32.45
CA LEU A 474 34.59 -15.39 31.43
C LEU A 474 35.89 -14.65 31.74
N ASP A 475 36.83 -14.70 30.81
CA ASP A 475 38.11 -14.01 30.89
C ASP A 475 38.01 -12.59 30.35
N PHE A 476 38.89 -11.71 30.84
CA PHE A 476 38.85 -10.29 30.54
C PHE A 476 40.05 -9.85 29.70
N VAL A 477 39.80 -9.11 28.62
CA VAL A 477 40.84 -8.41 27.88
C VAL A 477 40.61 -6.90 27.92
N ILE A 478 41.66 -6.13 28.21
CA ILE A 478 41.62 -4.67 28.18
C ILE A 478 42.89 -4.08 27.57
N GLY A 479 42.67 -3.08 26.71
CA GLY A 479 43.70 -2.26 26.11
C GLY A 479 43.59 -0.80 26.56
N GLY A 480 44.72 -0.11 26.69
CA GLY A 480 44.70 1.32 26.98
C GLY A 480 45.95 1.85 27.66
N ILE A 481 45.79 2.97 28.36
CA ILE A 481 46.83 3.68 29.09
C ILE A 481 46.46 3.69 30.57
N ASP A 482 47.44 3.39 31.43
CA ASP A 482 47.31 3.53 32.88
C ASP A 482 47.65 4.95 33.36
N PHE A 483 47.49 5.21 34.67
CA PHE A 483 47.83 6.50 35.25
C PHE A 483 49.32 6.89 35.06
N GLY A 484 50.23 5.92 35.02
CA GLY A 484 51.66 6.14 34.79
C GLY A 484 52.03 6.46 33.33
N GLY A 485 51.07 6.44 32.42
CA GLY A 485 51.29 6.61 30.98
C GLY A 485 51.79 5.34 30.27
N GLY A 486 51.81 4.20 30.97
CA GLY A 486 52.12 2.89 30.41
C GLY A 486 51.01 2.43 29.48
N ARG A 487 51.37 1.93 28.30
CA ARG A 487 50.42 1.35 27.35
C ARG A 487 50.31 -0.15 27.60
N HIS A 488 49.09 -0.62 27.75
CA HIS A 488 48.76 -2.00 28.09
C HIS A 488 47.84 -2.61 27.04
N LEU A 489 48.07 -3.89 26.76
CA LEU A 489 47.07 -4.82 26.25
C LEU A 489 47.26 -6.08 27.09
N LYS A 490 46.30 -6.38 27.95
CA LYS A 490 46.38 -7.47 28.92
C LYS A 490 45.15 -8.36 28.78
N VAL A 491 45.39 -9.66 28.90
CA VAL A 491 44.36 -10.69 29.08
C VAL A 491 44.49 -11.17 30.52
N PHE A 492 43.38 -11.30 31.21
CA PHE A 492 43.26 -11.73 32.59
C PHE A 492 42.39 -12.98 32.61
N GLN A 493 42.92 -14.04 33.21
CA GLN A 493 42.21 -15.31 33.36
C GLN A 493 41.34 -15.26 34.62
N ASN A 494 40.12 -15.77 34.54
CA ASN A 494 39.16 -15.84 35.65
C ASN A 494 39.00 -17.30 36.13
N ASP A 495 39.84 -17.75 37.05
CA ASP A 495 39.90 -19.18 37.43
C ASP A 495 38.80 -19.66 38.42
N THR A 496 37.95 -18.76 38.94
CA THR A 496 37.03 -19.10 40.04
C THR A 496 35.62 -18.56 39.90
N GLY A 497 35.31 -17.77 38.86
CA GLY A 497 34.01 -17.10 38.72
C GLY A 497 33.60 -16.34 39.99
N THR A 498 34.52 -15.68 40.71
CA THR A 498 34.21 -14.98 41.98
C THR A 498 34.98 -13.70 42.16
#